data_AF-A0A7M2SKJ5-F1
#
_entry.id   AF-A0A7M2SKJ5-F1
#
_cell.length_a   1.000
_cell.length_b   1.000
_cell.length_c   1.000
_cell.angle_alpha   90.00
_cell.angle_beta   90.00
_cell.angle_gamma   90.00
#
_symmetry.space_group_name_H-M   'P 1'
#
loop_
_entity.id
_entity.type
_entity.pdbx_description
1 polymer ?
#
loop_
_entity_poly.entity_id
_entity_poly.type
_entity_poly.pdbx_seq_one_letter_code
_entity_poly.pdbx_strand_id
1 'polypeptide(L)'
;MIEPHAPAPPGTPPPWAGPARLPVRPGTGRLLVLAGVFVCAACGLVYELELVALASYLIGDSVTQASVVLAVMVFAMGIGSLAAKRLRSYAAAGFGAIEAVLALVGGCSALALYAVFAWTGDWGGMWAHGPRALLVAFSLTIGLLIGAEIPLLMELIQRIRRQDAGGAVADLFAADYVGALVGGLTFPFLLLPLLGQLTSALITGAVNAVAGGALVLGLFRRDLTRRAHWLLVIANVTVLGVLASAAVLVDDFERAARHAVYGRDVRVALQTDVQEVVITGGTEGRPLDLFLDGRLRVSGRDARRYHEALVHPAMSGEHTRVLILGGGDGLAAREVLRHPGVHRVDVVEVDPEVVRLARRDPPLSRLNGHAYDDDRVHIMTGDAFHWLRTAPSATYDVVISDLPDPGITASTKLYSQEFYGLTRRALAPHGRLAVHAGPVASRPRVFWTVDTTLHAAGLRTAPYRVRGQGSGFTAGPDRSTGPTRAPQDWGFILAARGESPRLRLGTGEGVPRLATLTQSELLADARAAEGTRVAGLGASTLVHPRY
;
A
#
# COMPACT_ATOMS: atom_id res chain seq x y z
N MET A 1 -4.58 70.89 -46.98
CA MET A 1 -5.77 70.38 -46.28
C MET A 1 -5.79 68.87 -46.47
N ILE A 2 -5.44 68.12 -45.42
CA ILE A 2 -5.58 66.66 -45.37
C ILE A 2 -6.74 66.42 -44.43
N GLU A 3 -7.82 65.81 -44.92
CA GLU A 3 -8.98 65.43 -44.09
C GLU A 3 -8.56 64.36 -43.05
N PRO A 4 -9.01 64.47 -41.79
CA PRO A 4 -8.83 63.41 -40.81
C PRO A 4 -9.82 62.27 -41.09
N HIS A 5 -9.30 61.05 -41.23
CA HIS A 5 -10.11 59.83 -41.31
C HIS A 5 -11.03 59.70 -40.09
N ALA A 6 -12.34 59.57 -40.34
CA ALA A 6 -13.31 59.24 -39.31
C ALA A 6 -13.01 57.87 -38.69
N PRO A 7 -13.09 57.71 -37.35
CA PRO A 7 -12.92 56.42 -36.70
C PRO A 7 -14.04 55.46 -37.14
N ALA A 8 -13.66 54.23 -37.47
CA ALA A 8 -14.60 53.16 -37.81
C ALA A 8 -15.61 52.94 -36.65
N PRO A 9 -16.90 52.67 -36.95
CA PRO A 9 -17.89 52.39 -35.92
C PRO A 9 -17.46 51.15 -35.11
N PRO A 10 -17.68 51.13 -33.79
CA PRO A 10 -17.34 49.98 -32.97
C PRO A 10 -18.13 48.76 -33.48
N GLY A 11 -17.39 47.77 -34.00
CA GLY A 11 -17.97 46.50 -34.40
C GLY A 11 -18.74 45.88 -33.24
N THR A 12 -19.88 45.25 -33.54
CA THR A 12 -20.65 44.47 -32.57
C THR A 12 -19.70 43.49 -31.86
N PRO A 13 -19.59 43.52 -30.52
CA PRO A 13 -18.74 42.57 -29.82
C PRO A 13 -19.20 41.15 -30.18
N PRO A 14 -18.26 40.21 -30.39
CA PRO A 14 -18.64 38.86 -30.79
C PRO A 14 -19.56 38.25 -29.72
N PRO A 15 -20.51 37.37 -30.11
CA PRO A 15 -21.57 36.87 -29.23
C PRO A 15 -21.08 36.12 -27.97
N TRP A 16 -19.79 35.77 -27.91
CA TRP A 16 -19.12 35.16 -26.76
C TRP A 16 -18.50 36.16 -25.77
N ALA A 17 -18.57 37.47 -26.03
CA ALA A 17 -17.97 38.53 -25.20
C ALA A 17 -18.97 39.27 -24.28
N GLY A 18 -20.24 38.84 -24.25
CA GLY A 18 -21.28 39.39 -23.37
C GLY A 18 -21.38 38.66 -22.01
N PRO A 19 -21.96 39.29 -20.97
CA PRO A 19 -22.22 38.64 -19.69
C PRO A 19 -23.15 37.42 -19.85
N ALA A 20 -22.86 36.34 -19.13
CA ALA A 20 -23.63 35.09 -19.22
C ALA A 20 -25.10 35.31 -18.80
N ARG A 21 -26.04 34.74 -19.55
CA ARG A 21 -27.49 34.84 -19.24
C ARG A 21 -27.92 33.77 -18.23
N LEU A 22 -27.54 33.97 -16.98
CA LEU A 22 -27.83 33.01 -15.91
C LEU A 22 -29.34 32.90 -15.60
N PRO A 23 -29.82 31.73 -15.19
CA PRO A 23 -31.18 31.55 -14.67
C PRO A 23 -31.39 32.11 -13.25
N VAL A 24 -30.32 32.54 -12.57
CA VAL A 24 -30.31 33.01 -11.18
C VAL A 24 -29.62 34.36 -11.03
N ARG A 25 -29.75 34.99 -9.85
CA ARG A 25 -29.05 36.25 -9.53
C ARG A 25 -27.52 36.05 -9.61
N PRO A 26 -26.74 37.04 -10.07
CA PRO A 26 -25.29 36.91 -10.23
C PRO A 26 -24.53 36.48 -8.97
N GLY A 27 -24.96 36.95 -7.79
CA GLY A 27 -24.36 36.54 -6.50
C GLY A 27 -24.56 35.06 -6.20
N THR A 28 -25.77 34.53 -6.43
CA THR A 28 -26.07 33.10 -6.29
C THR A 28 -25.35 32.26 -7.34
N GLY A 29 -25.28 32.73 -8.58
CA GLY A 29 -24.52 32.06 -9.64
C GLY A 29 -23.04 31.92 -9.30
N ARG A 30 -22.42 32.98 -8.76
CA ARG A 30 -21.02 32.94 -8.30
C ARG A 30 -20.83 31.96 -7.15
N LEU A 31 -21.73 31.95 -6.16
CA LEU A 31 -21.67 30.98 -5.06
C LEU A 31 -21.74 29.54 -5.57
N LEU A 32 -22.63 29.26 -6.53
CA LEU A 32 -22.76 27.93 -7.15
C LEU A 32 -21.51 27.52 -7.93
N VAL A 33 -20.85 28.45 -8.64
CA VAL A 33 -19.57 28.16 -9.29
C VAL A 33 -18.48 27.87 -8.25
N LEU A 34 -18.36 28.68 -7.20
CA LEU A 34 -17.38 28.42 -6.13
C LEU A 34 -17.65 27.11 -5.39
N ALA A 35 -18.92 26.75 -5.19
CA ALA A 35 -19.29 25.43 -4.66
C ALA A 35 -18.90 24.31 -5.62
N GLY A 36 -19.08 24.50 -6.93
CA GLY A 36 -18.59 23.58 -7.96
C GLY A 36 -17.07 23.40 -7.89
N VAL A 37 -16.31 24.50 -7.84
CA VAL A 37 -14.84 24.50 -7.67
C VAL A 37 -14.44 23.71 -6.43
N PHE A 38 -15.09 23.97 -5.30
CA PHE A 38 -14.84 23.25 -4.05
C PHE A 38 -15.04 21.73 -4.21
N VAL A 39 -16.12 21.30 -4.87
CA VAL A 39 -16.39 19.87 -5.08
C VAL A 39 -15.40 19.24 -6.06
N CYS A 40 -15.08 19.91 -7.17
CA CYS A 40 -14.09 19.44 -8.15
C CYS A 40 -12.71 19.30 -7.51
N ALA A 41 -12.27 20.29 -6.73
CA ALA A 41 -11.01 20.25 -5.99
C ALA A 41 -10.97 19.11 -4.96
N ALA A 42 -12.09 18.89 -4.24
CA ALA A 42 -12.21 17.77 -3.32
C ALA A 42 -12.10 16.42 -4.05
N CYS A 43 -12.79 16.24 -5.17
CA CYS A 43 -12.73 15.01 -5.97
C CYS A 43 -11.34 14.80 -6.59
N GLY A 44 -10.73 15.86 -7.12
CA GLY A 44 -9.38 15.83 -7.68
C GLY A 44 -8.35 15.34 -6.67
N LEU A 45 -8.38 15.86 -5.44
CA LEU A 45 -7.47 15.40 -4.39
C LEU A 45 -7.80 13.97 -3.92
N VAL A 46 -9.07 13.56 -3.90
CA VAL A 46 -9.44 12.16 -3.60
C VAL A 46 -8.83 11.23 -4.64
N TYR A 47 -8.91 11.53 -5.95
CA TYR A 47 -8.28 10.71 -6.99
C TYR A 47 -6.76 10.65 -6.84
N GLU A 48 -6.11 11.76 -6.50
CA GLU A 48 -4.67 11.80 -6.25
C GLU A 48 -4.28 10.86 -5.11
N LEU A 49 -4.95 10.98 -3.96
CA LEU A 49 -4.68 10.14 -2.79
C LEU A 49 -5.03 8.67 -3.03
N GLU A 50 -6.07 8.40 -3.80
CA GLU A 50 -6.48 7.05 -4.17
C GLU A 50 -5.41 6.36 -5.02
N LEU A 51 -4.87 7.05 -6.02
CA LEU A 51 -3.77 6.53 -6.84
C LEU A 51 -2.51 6.31 -6.00
N VAL A 52 -2.18 7.22 -5.08
CA VAL A 52 -1.03 7.05 -4.16
C VAL A 52 -1.24 5.82 -3.26
N ALA A 53 -2.44 5.65 -2.72
CA ALA A 53 -2.79 4.50 -1.88
C ALA A 53 -2.70 3.18 -2.66
N LEU A 54 -3.30 3.12 -3.86
CA LEU A 54 -3.21 1.94 -4.76
C LEU A 54 -1.77 1.65 -5.16
N ALA A 55 -0.97 2.67 -5.44
CA ALA A 55 0.41 2.47 -5.84
C ALA A 55 1.22 1.87 -4.70
N SER A 56 1.05 2.39 -3.48
CA SER A 56 1.69 1.84 -2.28
C SER A 56 1.25 0.39 -2.03
N TYR A 57 -0.05 0.12 -2.21
CA TYR A 57 -0.63 -1.21 -1.98
C TYR A 57 -0.25 -2.23 -3.06
N LEU A 58 -0.34 -1.90 -4.34
CA LEU A 58 -0.18 -2.85 -5.46
C LEU A 58 1.26 -2.97 -5.97
N ILE A 59 2.06 -1.92 -5.83
CA ILE A 59 3.41 -1.84 -6.40
C ILE A 59 4.51 -1.89 -5.31
N GLY A 60 4.17 -1.55 -4.07
CA GLY A 60 5.11 -1.43 -2.96
C GLY A 60 5.76 -0.04 -2.89
N ASP A 61 6.79 0.10 -2.05
CA ASP A 61 7.56 1.33 -1.81
C ASP A 61 6.77 2.65 -1.85
N SER A 62 6.03 2.90 -0.77
CA SER A 62 5.09 4.03 -0.63
C SER A 62 5.68 5.39 -0.99
N VAL A 63 6.94 5.66 -0.63
CA VAL A 63 7.56 6.98 -0.83
C VAL A 63 7.86 7.22 -2.31
N THR A 64 8.48 6.25 -2.98
CA THR A 64 8.80 6.37 -4.41
C THR A 64 7.53 6.45 -5.24
N GLN A 65 6.53 5.61 -4.94
CA GLN A 65 5.29 5.61 -5.69
C GLN A 65 4.48 6.90 -5.49
N ALA A 66 4.37 7.38 -4.26
CA ALA A 66 3.76 8.68 -3.98
C ALA A 66 4.47 9.79 -4.76
N SER A 67 5.81 9.82 -4.73
CA SER A 67 6.60 10.83 -5.43
C SER A 67 6.37 10.81 -6.94
N VAL A 68 6.26 9.62 -7.55
CA VAL A 68 5.97 9.47 -8.98
C VAL A 68 4.57 10.00 -9.32
N VAL A 69 3.54 9.60 -8.57
CA VAL A 69 2.16 10.04 -8.81
C VAL A 69 2.06 11.56 -8.68
N LEU A 70 2.57 12.13 -7.57
CA LEU A 70 2.55 13.58 -7.32
C LEU A 70 3.29 14.35 -8.42
N ALA A 71 4.52 13.96 -8.76
CA ALA A 71 5.32 14.67 -9.76
C ALA A 71 4.70 14.60 -11.16
N VAL A 72 4.20 13.42 -11.56
CA VAL A 72 3.53 13.24 -12.85
C VAL A 72 2.22 14.03 -12.90
N MET A 73 1.41 14.01 -11.84
CA MET A 73 0.16 14.77 -11.78
C MET A 73 0.42 16.28 -11.83
N VAL A 74 1.36 16.81 -11.05
CA VAL A 74 1.68 18.25 -11.07
C VAL A 74 2.19 18.71 -12.44
N PHE A 75 3.06 17.91 -13.07
CA PHE A 75 3.51 18.20 -14.43
C PHE A 75 2.36 18.15 -15.45
N ALA A 76 1.51 17.13 -15.35
CA ALA A 76 0.32 16.98 -16.17
C ALA A 76 -0.66 18.14 -15.99
N MET A 77 -0.86 18.63 -14.76
CA MET A 77 -1.70 19.78 -14.46
C MET A 77 -1.22 21.04 -15.20
N GLY A 78 0.09 21.27 -15.24
CA GLY A 78 0.68 22.36 -16.02
C GLY A 78 0.36 22.26 -17.53
N ILE A 79 0.48 21.06 -18.10
CA ILE A 79 0.16 20.82 -19.52
C ILE A 79 -1.35 20.98 -19.78
N GLY A 80 -2.19 20.45 -18.88
CA GLY A 80 -3.64 20.54 -18.96
C GLY A 80 -4.13 21.99 -18.99
N SER A 81 -3.56 22.82 -18.13
CA SER A 81 -3.85 24.26 -18.06
C SER A 81 -3.49 25.00 -19.36
N LEU A 82 -2.38 24.62 -20.01
CA LEU A 82 -1.99 25.15 -21.31
C LEU A 82 -2.92 24.67 -22.44
N ALA A 83 -3.28 23.38 -22.45
CA ALA A 83 -4.17 22.79 -23.44
C ALA A 83 -5.59 23.40 -23.37
N ALA A 84 -6.06 23.72 -22.16
CA ALA A 84 -7.36 24.33 -21.90
C ALA A 84 -7.55 25.70 -22.59
N LYS A 85 -6.47 26.39 -22.99
CA LYS A 85 -6.55 27.66 -23.74
C LYS A 85 -7.40 27.54 -25.02
N ARG A 86 -7.34 26.37 -25.69
CA ARG A 86 -8.13 26.10 -26.89
C ARG A 86 -9.63 25.90 -26.61
N LEU A 87 -9.97 25.50 -25.40
CA LEU A 87 -11.35 25.22 -24.98
C LEU A 87 -12.06 26.44 -24.39
N ARG A 88 -11.35 27.54 -24.11
CA ARG A 88 -11.92 28.77 -23.51
C ARG A 88 -13.08 29.35 -24.31
N SER A 89 -13.03 29.28 -25.64
CA SER A 89 -14.13 29.74 -26.52
C SER A 89 -15.45 28.98 -26.26
N TYR A 90 -15.37 27.78 -25.69
CA TYR A 90 -16.49 26.91 -25.35
C TYR A 90 -16.46 26.52 -23.86
N ALA A 91 -16.05 27.45 -22.98
CA ALA A 91 -15.72 27.15 -21.58
C ALA A 91 -16.76 26.28 -20.84
N ALA A 92 -18.05 26.60 -20.96
CA ALA A 92 -19.11 25.81 -20.30
C ALA A 92 -19.19 24.37 -20.84
N ALA A 93 -19.14 24.19 -22.16
CA ALA A 93 -19.21 22.86 -22.77
C ALA A 93 -17.92 22.06 -22.55
N GLY A 94 -16.77 22.73 -22.62
CA GLY A 94 -15.46 22.13 -22.35
C GLY A 94 -15.32 21.67 -20.91
N PHE A 95 -15.73 22.50 -19.95
CA PHE A 95 -15.74 22.16 -18.53
C PHE A 95 -16.62 20.93 -18.27
N GLY A 96 -17.88 20.94 -18.75
CA GLY A 96 -18.78 19.78 -18.55
C GLY A 96 -18.27 18.48 -19.19
N ALA A 97 -17.55 18.58 -20.32
CA ALA A 97 -16.93 17.41 -20.95
C ALA A 97 -15.73 16.90 -20.14
N ILE A 98 -14.88 17.79 -19.64
CA ILE A 98 -13.75 17.44 -18.78
C ILE A 98 -14.25 16.77 -17.50
N GLU A 99 -15.26 17.32 -16.84
CA GLU A 99 -15.85 16.76 -15.62
C GLU A 99 -16.40 15.34 -15.83
N ALA A 100 -17.09 15.10 -16.95
CA ALA A 100 -17.62 13.77 -17.28
C ALA A 100 -16.49 12.76 -17.58
N VAL A 101 -15.44 13.18 -18.30
CA VAL A 101 -14.29 12.32 -18.60
C VAL A 101 -13.48 12.05 -17.33
N LEU A 102 -13.25 13.07 -16.50
CA LEU A 102 -12.53 12.96 -15.24
C LEU A 102 -13.28 12.03 -14.28
N ALA A 103 -14.60 12.18 -14.16
CA ALA A 103 -15.44 11.29 -13.37
C ALA A 103 -15.31 9.82 -13.80
N LEU A 104 -15.31 9.55 -15.11
CA LEU A 104 -15.17 8.19 -15.64
C LEU A 104 -13.75 7.64 -15.43
N VAL A 105 -12.72 8.41 -15.78
CA VAL A 105 -11.32 7.99 -15.70
C VAL A 105 -10.91 7.83 -14.24
N GLY A 106 -11.19 8.83 -13.40
CA GLY A 106 -10.93 8.81 -11.95
C GLY A 106 -11.69 7.67 -11.28
N GLY A 107 -13.01 7.60 -11.46
CA GLY A 107 -13.84 6.60 -10.80
C GLY A 107 -13.54 5.15 -11.22
N CYS A 108 -13.12 4.91 -12.45
CA CYS A 108 -12.76 3.56 -12.92
C CYS A 108 -11.27 3.23 -12.74
N SER A 109 -10.41 4.18 -12.35
CA SER A 109 -8.96 3.98 -12.28
C SER A 109 -8.58 2.87 -11.29
N ALA A 110 -9.22 2.84 -10.12
CA ALA A 110 -9.05 1.81 -9.10
C ALA A 110 -9.29 0.40 -9.63
N LEU A 111 -10.47 0.19 -10.22
CA LEU A 111 -10.88 -1.09 -10.78
C LEU A 111 -9.94 -1.53 -11.90
N ALA A 112 -9.54 -0.61 -12.78
CA ALA A 112 -8.63 -0.92 -13.88
C ALA A 112 -7.24 -1.32 -13.37
N LEU A 113 -6.69 -0.60 -12.39
CA LEU A 113 -5.41 -0.91 -11.77
C LEU A 113 -5.44 -2.27 -11.05
N TYR A 114 -6.47 -2.51 -10.26
CA TYR A 114 -6.66 -3.78 -9.55
C TYR A 114 -6.87 -4.94 -10.54
N ALA A 115 -7.60 -4.73 -11.63
CA ALA A 115 -7.81 -5.74 -12.66
C ALA A 115 -6.50 -6.12 -13.36
N VAL A 116 -5.72 -5.13 -13.80
CA VAL A 116 -4.43 -5.40 -14.43
C VAL A 116 -3.52 -6.13 -13.46
N PHE A 117 -3.48 -5.73 -12.18
CA PHE A 117 -2.73 -6.46 -11.16
C PHE A 117 -3.19 -7.92 -11.02
N ALA A 118 -4.50 -8.16 -10.88
CA ALA A 118 -5.06 -9.48 -10.61
C ALA A 118 -4.91 -10.46 -11.78
N TRP A 119 -5.15 -10.02 -13.01
CA TRP A 119 -5.19 -10.93 -14.17
C TRP A 119 -3.89 -11.00 -14.97
N THR A 120 -3.09 -9.93 -14.99
CA THR A 120 -1.84 -9.90 -15.77
C THR A 120 -0.60 -10.23 -14.94
N GLY A 121 -0.77 -10.43 -13.62
CA GLY A 121 0.30 -10.79 -12.71
C GLY A 121 1.17 -11.94 -13.25
N ASP A 122 0.57 -13.04 -13.68
CA ASP A 122 1.35 -14.26 -13.99
C ASP A 122 1.91 -14.30 -15.42
N TRP A 123 1.64 -13.29 -16.24
CA TRP A 123 1.91 -13.35 -17.68
C TRP A 123 3.39 -13.15 -18.03
N GLY A 124 4.21 -12.61 -17.11
CA GLY A 124 5.63 -12.37 -17.33
C GLY A 124 5.94 -11.35 -18.45
N GLY A 125 7.23 -11.04 -18.66
CA GLY A 125 7.67 -10.12 -19.72
C GLY A 125 7.26 -8.66 -19.50
N MET A 126 6.81 -7.98 -20.56
CA MET A 126 6.39 -6.56 -20.51
C MET A 126 5.22 -6.29 -19.55
N TRP A 127 4.38 -7.30 -19.31
CA TRP A 127 3.21 -7.23 -18.44
C TRP A 127 3.57 -7.21 -16.95
N ALA A 128 4.80 -7.60 -16.59
CA ALA A 128 5.30 -7.49 -15.22
C ALA A 128 5.36 -6.04 -14.70
N HIS A 129 5.39 -5.06 -15.61
CA HIS A 129 5.34 -3.62 -15.28
C HIS A 129 3.98 -2.98 -15.59
N GLY A 130 2.97 -3.77 -15.97
CA GLY A 130 1.63 -3.31 -16.36
C GLY A 130 0.99 -2.37 -15.34
N PRO A 131 0.92 -2.74 -14.04
CA PRO A 131 0.33 -1.88 -13.01
C PRO A 131 1.04 -0.52 -12.88
N ARG A 132 2.37 -0.48 -12.97
CA ARG A 132 3.16 0.77 -12.89
C ARG A 132 2.92 1.67 -14.10
N ALA A 133 2.94 1.10 -15.30
CA ALA A 133 2.69 1.86 -16.53
C ALA A 133 1.26 2.41 -16.55
N LEU A 134 0.29 1.61 -16.13
CA LEU A 134 -1.11 2.02 -16.04
C LEU A 134 -1.31 3.09 -14.96
N LEU A 135 -0.64 2.99 -13.81
CA LEU A 135 -0.67 4.00 -12.76
C LEU A 135 -0.18 5.36 -13.29
N VAL A 136 0.97 5.36 -13.98
CA VAL A 136 1.53 6.58 -14.59
C VAL A 136 0.57 7.13 -15.66
N ALA A 137 -0.06 6.28 -16.47
CA ALA A 137 -1.04 6.69 -17.48
C ALA A 137 -2.30 7.33 -16.88
N PHE A 138 -2.86 6.75 -15.82
CA PHE A 138 -3.98 7.34 -15.09
C PHE A 138 -3.57 8.64 -14.40
N SER A 139 -2.41 8.68 -13.73
CA SER A 139 -1.88 9.89 -13.09
C SER A 139 -1.72 11.03 -14.10
N LEU A 140 -1.15 10.74 -15.27
CA LEU A 140 -1.01 11.70 -16.36
C LEU A 140 -2.37 12.19 -16.87
N THR A 141 -3.31 11.27 -17.09
CA THR A 141 -4.63 11.60 -17.65
C THR A 141 -5.47 12.42 -16.67
N ILE A 142 -5.53 12.01 -15.40
CA ILE A 142 -6.25 12.72 -14.34
C ILE A 142 -5.62 14.09 -14.10
N GLY A 143 -4.29 14.17 -13.99
CA GLY A 143 -3.59 15.44 -13.83
C GLY A 143 -3.82 16.41 -15.02
N LEU A 144 -3.86 15.91 -16.26
CA LEU A 144 -4.18 16.73 -17.44
C LEU A 144 -5.61 17.29 -17.37
N LEU A 145 -6.58 16.50 -16.92
CA LEU A 145 -7.98 16.90 -16.81
C LEU A 145 -8.17 17.93 -15.69
N ILE A 146 -7.65 17.66 -14.48
CA ILE A 146 -7.67 18.59 -13.34
C ILE A 146 -7.00 19.93 -13.72
N GLY A 147 -5.84 19.88 -14.36
CA GLY A 147 -5.13 21.08 -14.79
C GLY A 147 -5.92 21.94 -15.78
N ALA A 148 -6.81 21.33 -16.56
CA ALA A 148 -7.63 22.03 -17.52
C ALA A 148 -8.84 22.76 -16.88
N GLU A 149 -9.22 22.43 -15.64
CA GLU A 149 -10.40 22.99 -14.97
C GLU A 149 -10.22 24.45 -14.58
N ILE A 150 -9.12 24.82 -13.92
CA ILE A 150 -8.89 26.18 -13.40
C ILE A 150 -9.04 27.25 -14.49
N PRO A 151 -8.41 27.14 -15.68
CA PRO A 151 -8.60 28.13 -16.74
C PRO A 151 -10.04 28.25 -17.25
N LEU A 152 -10.82 27.16 -17.24
CA LEU A 152 -12.21 27.15 -17.71
C LEU A 152 -13.14 27.73 -16.65
N LEU A 153 -12.94 27.37 -15.38
CA LEU A 153 -13.66 27.94 -14.24
C LEU A 153 -13.41 29.44 -14.11
N MET A 154 -12.17 29.89 -14.32
CA MET A 154 -11.83 31.30 -14.37
C MET A 154 -12.65 32.06 -15.43
N GLU A 155 -12.72 31.53 -16.65
CA GLU A 155 -13.51 32.09 -17.74
C GLU A 155 -15.00 32.14 -17.38
N LEU A 156 -15.52 31.09 -16.73
CA LEU A 156 -16.92 31.04 -16.26
C LEU A 156 -17.20 32.10 -15.18
N ILE A 157 -16.33 32.29 -14.20
CA ILE A 157 -16.48 33.31 -13.15
C ILE A 157 -16.47 34.72 -13.76
N GLN A 158 -15.52 35.01 -14.66
CA GLN A 158 -15.41 36.31 -15.32
C GLN A 158 -16.63 36.65 -16.17
N ARG A 159 -17.31 35.64 -16.73
CA ARG A 159 -18.58 35.82 -17.47
C ARG A 159 -19.78 36.15 -16.58
N ILE A 160 -19.78 35.72 -15.32
CA ILE A 160 -20.87 36.02 -14.35
C ILE A 160 -20.79 37.47 -13.90
N ARG A 161 -19.59 37.97 -13.59
CA ARG A 161 -19.37 39.35 -13.16
C ARG A 161 -17.96 39.79 -13.54
N ARG A 162 -17.83 40.88 -14.30
CA ARG A 162 -16.54 41.56 -14.50
C ARG A 162 -16.09 42.14 -13.16
N GLN A 163 -15.24 41.39 -12.46
CA GLN A 163 -14.52 41.83 -11.26
C GLN A 163 -13.06 42.09 -11.63
N ASP A 164 -12.31 42.68 -10.70
CA ASP A 164 -10.86 42.68 -10.79
C ASP A 164 -10.37 41.22 -10.91
N ALA A 165 -9.54 40.95 -11.90
CA ALA A 165 -9.04 39.62 -12.20
C ALA A 165 -8.34 39.01 -10.98
N GLY A 166 -7.67 39.85 -10.16
CA GLY A 166 -7.03 39.41 -8.92
C GLY A 166 -8.01 38.85 -7.89
N GLY A 167 -9.19 39.46 -7.73
CA GLY A 167 -10.21 39.00 -6.78
C GLY A 167 -10.81 37.65 -7.17
N ALA A 168 -11.20 37.51 -8.44
CA ALA A 168 -11.75 36.24 -8.96
C ALA A 168 -10.74 35.08 -8.85
N VAL A 169 -9.45 35.36 -9.06
CA VAL A 169 -8.35 34.40 -8.86
C VAL A 169 -8.22 34.01 -7.39
N ALA A 170 -8.23 34.99 -6.47
CA ALA A 170 -8.12 34.72 -5.04
C ALA A 170 -9.29 33.87 -4.52
N ASP A 171 -10.53 34.19 -4.91
CA ASP A 171 -11.71 33.41 -4.52
C ASP A 171 -11.69 31.98 -5.07
N LEU A 172 -11.22 31.82 -6.32
CA LEU A 172 -11.10 30.51 -6.96
C LEU A 172 -10.08 29.64 -6.22
N PHE A 173 -8.89 30.17 -5.95
CA PHE A 173 -7.87 29.45 -5.18
C PHE A 173 -8.30 29.17 -3.74
N ALA A 174 -9.03 30.09 -3.11
CA ALA A 174 -9.56 29.84 -1.77
C ALA A 174 -10.55 28.66 -1.76
N ALA A 175 -11.47 28.60 -2.71
CA ALA A 175 -12.41 27.48 -2.84
C ALA A 175 -11.69 26.17 -3.18
N ASP A 176 -10.67 26.23 -4.05
CA ASP A 176 -9.84 25.10 -4.43
C ASP A 176 -9.06 24.53 -3.23
N TYR A 177 -8.34 25.35 -2.47
CA TYR A 177 -7.60 24.89 -1.29
C TYR A 177 -8.50 24.33 -0.18
N VAL A 178 -9.67 24.94 0.03
CA VAL A 178 -10.63 24.43 1.02
C VAL A 178 -11.26 23.11 0.54
N GLY A 179 -11.55 22.99 -0.75
CA GLY A 179 -12.02 21.75 -1.38
C GLY A 179 -11.00 20.63 -1.25
N ALA A 180 -9.75 20.91 -1.64
CA ALA A 180 -8.64 20.00 -1.49
C ALA A 180 -8.47 19.55 -0.03
N LEU A 181 -8.43 20.47 0.94
CA LEU A 181 -8.36 20.10 2.37
C LEU A 181 -9.47 19.12 2.78
N VAL A 182 -10.72 19.41 2.40
CA VAL A 182 -11.86 18.55 2.73
C VAL A 182 -11.73 17.19 2.04
N GLY A 183 -11.41 17.15 0.75
CA GLY A 183 -11.18 15.89 0.02
C GLY A 183 -10.08 15.05 0.64
N GLY A 184 -8.98 15.70 1.06
CA GLY A 184 -7.79 15.05 1.61
C GLY A 184 -8.01 14.42 2.98
N LEU A 185 -8.93 14.97 3.76
CA LEU A 185 -9.38 14.37 5.02
C LEU A 185 -10.51 13.37 4.81
N THR A 186 -11.42 13.65 3.87
CA THR A 186 -12.58 12.80 3.61
C THR A 186 -12.17 11.43 3.08
N PHE A 187 -11.14 11.34 2.24
CA PHE A 187 -10.67 10.06 1.72
C PHE A 187 -10.20 9.08 2.83
N PRO A 188 -9.14 9.36 3.61
CA PRO A 188 -8.59 8.40 4.58
C PRO A 188 -9.47 8.20 5.82
N PHE A 189 -10.26 9.20 6.23
CA PHE A 189 -11.02 9.13 7.49
C PHE A 189 -12.50 8.78 7.33
N LEU A 190 -13.09 8.94 6.14
CA LEU A 190 -14.51 8.69 5.91
C LEU A 190 -14.75 7.69 4.78
N LEU A 191 -14.22 7.94 3.58
CA LEU A 191 -14.51 7.12 2.42
C LEU A 191 -13.84 5.75 2.54
N LEU A 192 -12.53 5.71 2.83
CA LEU A 192 -11.77 4.48 2.92
C LEU A 192 -12.29 3.53 4.02
N PRO A 193 -12.54 3.97 5.27
CA PRO A 193 -12.99 3.07 6.33
C PRO A 193 -14.44 2.59 6.17
N LEU A 194 -15.33 3.40 5.58
CA LEU A 194 -16.76 3.07 5.47
C LEU A 194 -17.12 2.33 4.19
N LEU A 195 -16.47 2.68 3.08
CA LEU A 195 -16.88 2.24 1.74
C LEU A 195 -15.82 1.36 1.06
N GLY A 196 -14.60 1.35 1.59
CA GLY A 196 -13.47 0.69 0.94
C GLY A 196 -12.95 1.47 -0.26
N GLN A 197 -11.80 1.05 -0.80
CA GLN A 197 -11.08 1.84 -1.80
C GLN A 197 -11.79 1.92 -3.16
N LEU A 198 -12.29 0.79 -3.69
CA LEU A 198 -12.92 0.73 -5.01
C LEU A 198 -14.25 1.50 -5.05
N THR A 199 -15.09 1.34 -4.04
CA THR A 199 -16.39 2.05 -3.94
C THR A 199 -16.19 3.55 -3.76
N SER A 200 -15.16 3.96 -3.00
CA SER A 200 -14.81 5.37 -2.80
C SER A 200 -14.48 6.06 -4.12
N ALA A 201 -13.71 5.40 -4.99
CA ALA A 201 -13.38 5.89 -6.34
C ALA A 201 -14.64 6.17 -7.16
N LEU A 202 -15.53 5.18 -7.21
CA LEU A 202 -16.77 5.21 -8.00
C LEU A 202 -17.72 6.30 -7.51
N ILE A 203 -17.88 6.44 -6.20
CA ILE A 203 -18.72 7.48 -5.59
C ILE A 203 -18.13 8.87 -5.86
N THR A 204 -16.81 9.02 -5.75
CA THR A 204 -16.12 10.28 -6.09
C THR A 204 -16.36 10.63 -7.56
N GLY A 205 -16.24 9.65 -8.47
CA GLY A 205 -16.69 9.74 -9.87
C GLY A 205 -18.11 10.28 -10.02
N ALA A 206 -19.06 9.66 -9.33
CA ALA A 206 -20.46 10.06 -9.41
C ALA A 206 -20.69 11.49 -8.90
N VAL A 207 -20.06 11.87 -7.79
CA VAL A 207 -20.14 13.23 -7.21
C VAL A 207 -19.56 14.25 -8.18
N ASN A 208 -18.40 13.97 -8.79
CA ASN A 208 -17.77 14.85 -9.78
C ASN A 208 -18.67 15.06 -11.00
N ALA A 209 -19.19 13.97 -11.58
CA ALA A 209 -20.12 14.01 -12.71
C ALA A 209 -21.42 14.78 -12.40
N VAL A 210 -21.99 14.58 -11.21
CA VAL A 210 -23.19 15.30 -10.76
C VAL A 210 -22.89 16.78 -10.55
N ALA A 211 -21.78 17.14 -9.90
CA ALA A 211 -21.41 18.53 -9.64
C ALA A 211 -21.12 19.31 -10.92
N GLY A 212 -20.26 18.77 -11.80
CA GLY A 212 -19.94 19.37 -13.10
C GLY A 212 -21.17 19.46 -14.00
N GLY A 213 -21.96 18.38 -14.06
CA GLY A 213 -23.21 18.34 -14.83
C GLY A 213 -24.25 19.35 -14.32
N ALA A 214 -24.47 19.44 -13.01
CA ALA A 214 -25.40 20.40 -12.42
C ALA A 214 -24.96 21.84 -12.65
N LEU A 215 -23.66 22.13 -12.58
CA LEU A 215 -23.14 23.45 -12.87
C LEU A 215 -23.36 23.83 -14.33
N VAL A 216 -23.01 22.97 -15.28
CA VAL A 216 -23.09 23.29 -16.72
C VAL A 216 -24.52 23.24 -17.24
N LEU A 217 -25.25 22.14 -16.99
CA LEU A 217 -26.61 21.93 -17.48
C LEU A 217 -27.67 22.69 -16.68
N GLY A 218 -27.35 23.09 -15.44
CA GLY A 218 -28.22 23.94 -14.62
C GLY A 218 -27.94 25.42 -14.84
N LEU A 219 -26.72 25.87 -14.51
CA LEU A 219 -26.38 27.30 -14.46
C LEU A 219 -26.06 27.88 -15.85
N PHE A 220 -25.31 27.16 -16.69
CA PHE A 220 -24.83 27.65 -17.99
C PHE A 220 -25.60 27.09 -19.20
N ARG A 221 -26.79 26.51 -18.98
CA ARG A 221 -27.59 25.86 -20.03
C ARG A 221 -27.88 26.71 -21.27
N ARG A 222 -27.94 28.03 -21.10
CA ARG A 222 -28.23 29.00 -22.19
C ARG A 222 -27.01 29.34 -23.05
N ASP A 223 -25.81 29.02 -22.55
CA ASP A 223 -24.56 29.23 -23.26
C ASP A 223 -24.17 28.01 -24.12
N LEU A 224 -24.96 26.93 -24.06
CA LEU A 224 -24.77 25.70 -24.81
C LEU A 224 -25.58 25.71 -26.12
N THR A 225 -24.98 25.20 -27.19
CA THR A 225 -25.77 24.85 -28.39
C THR A 225 -26.68 23.66 -28.07
N ARG A 226 -27.82 23.53 -28.78
CA ARG A 226 -28.74 22.40 -28.59
C ARG A 226 -28.05 21.04 -28.74
N ARG A 227 -27.08 20.93 -29.67
CA ARG A 227 -26.25 19.73 -29.86
C ARG A 227 -25.35 19.49 -28.65
N ALA A 228 -24.61 20.50 -28.19
CA ALA A 228 -23.73 20.38 -27.03
C ALA A 228 -24.49 20.02 -25.74
N HIS A 229 -25.68 20.60 -25.54
CA HIS A 229 -26.54 20.28 -24.40
C HIS A 229 -26.94 18.80 -24.38
N TRP A 230 -27.47 18.26 -25.48
CA TRP A 230 -27.85 16.85 -25.55
C TRP A 230 -26.65 15.91 -25.46
N LEU A 231 -25.51 16.25 -26.07
CA LEU A 231 -24.29 15.46 -25.95
C LEU A 231 -23.81 15.37 -24.50
N LEU A 232 -23.81 16.49 -23.77
CA LEU A 232 -23.42 16.50 -22.35
C LEU A 232 -24.41 15.74 -21.47
N VAL A 233 -25.72 15.85 -21.73
CA VAL A 233 -26.73 15.04 -21.02
C VAL A 233 -26.50 13.55 -21.24
N ILE A 234 -26.33 13.13 -22.50
CA ILE A 234 -26.09 11.72 -22.84
C ILE A 234 -24.77 11.25 -22.21
N ALA A 235 -23.70 12.04 -22.32
CA ALA A 235 -22.42 11.71 -21.73
C ALA A 235 -22.52 11.55 -20.21
N ASN A 236 -23.15 12.49 -19.51
CA ASN A 236 -23.27 12.45 -18.05
C ASN A 236 -24.13 11.27 -17.58
N VAL A 237 -25.26 11.01 -18.23
CA VAL A 237 -26.11 9.84 -17.94
C VAL A 237 -25.37 8.54 -18.21
N THR A 238 -24.59 8.47 -19.29
CA THR A 238 -23.77 7.28 -19.62
C THR A 238 -22.69 7.05 -18.57
N VAL A 239 -21.95 8.09 -18.17
CA VAL A 239 -20.91 8.00 -17.13
C VAL A 239 -21.52 7.55 -15.80
N LEU A 240 -22.61 8.19 -15.36
CA LEU A 240 -23.31 7.78 -14.13
C LEU A 240 -23.84 6.35 -14.22
N GLY A 241 -24.36 5.93 -15.37
CA GLY A 241 -24.80 4.56 -15.60
C GLY A 241 -23.66 3.54 -15.51
N VAL A 242 -22.49 3.85 -16.09
CA VAL A 242 -21.29 3.01 -16.00
C VAL A 242 -20.79 2.93 -14.56
N LEU A 243 -20.66 4.06 -13.87
CA LEU A 243 -20.19 4.11 -12.48
C LEU A 243 -21.16 3.40 -11.53
N ALA A 244 -22.48 3.56 -11.71
CA ALA A 244 -23.49 2.85 -10.93
C ALA A 244 -23.45 1.34 -11.20
N SER A 245 -23.30 0.93 -12.46
CA SER A 245 -23.17 -0.49 -12.81
C SER A 245 -21.91 -1.11 -12.20
N ALA A 246 -20.78 -0.38 -12.25
CA ALA A 246 -19.54 -0.80 -11.63
C ALA A 246 -19.66 -0.88 -10.09
N ALA A 247 -20.40 0.05 -9.47
CA ALA A 247 -20.62 0.04 -8.02
C ALA A 247 -21.48 -1.15 -7.58
N VAL A 248 -22.49 -1.54 -8.36
CA VAL A 248 -23.31 -2.73 -8.10
C VAL A 248 -22.50 -4.01 -8.30
N LEU A 249 -21.57 -4.03 -9.26
CA LEU A 249 -20.74 -5.20 -9.59
C LEU A 249 -19.41 -5.25 -8.81
N VAL A 250 -19.16 -4.31 -7.90
CA VAL A 250 -17.85 -4.18 -7.23
C VAL A 250 -17.53 -5.41 -6.39
N ASP A 251 -18.52 -5.95 -5.68
CA ASP A 251 -18.34 -7.14 -4.84
C ASP A 251 -18.00 -8.38 -5.67
N ASP A 252 -18.65 -8.55 -6.81
CA ASP A 252 -18.40 -9.67 -7.73
C ASP A 252 -17.04 -9.52 -8.42
N PHE A 253 -16.66 -8.28 -8.76
CA PHE A 253 -15.33 -7.96 -9.27
C PHE A 253 -14.25 -8.29 -8.25
N GLU A 254 -14.41 -7.86 -6.99
CA GLU A 254 -13.46 -8.17 -5.92
C GLU A 254 -13.34 -9.67 -5.72
N ARG A 255 -14.47 -10.40 -5.70
CA ARG A 255 -14.47 -11.86 -5.56
C ARG A 255 -13.74 -12.54 -6.72
N ALA A 256 -13.95 -12.08 -7.95
CA ALA A 256 -13.29 -12.59 -9.15
C ALA A 256 -11.78 -12.28 -9.15
N ALA A 257 -11.39 -11.06 -8.77
CA ALA A 257 -10.01 -10.65 -8.69
C ALA A 257 -9.26 -11.40 -7.57
N ARG A 258 -9.89 -11.60 -6.40
CA ARG A 258 -9.35 -12.46 -5.33
C ARG A 258 -9.13 -13.89 -5.80
N HIS A 259 -10.07 -14.47 -6.55
CA HIS A 259 -9.89 -15.80 -7.12
C HIS A 259 -8.76 -15.87 -8.14
N ALA A 260 -8.51 -14.79 -8.89
CA ALA A 260 -7.39 -14.71 -9.82
C ALA A 260 -6.05 -14.64 -9.07
N VAL A 261 -5.97 -13.88 -7.98
CA VAL A 261 -4.73 -13.67 -7.21
C VAL A 261 -4.41 -14.82 -6.26
N TYR A 262 -5.40 -15.30 -5.49
CA TYR A 262 -5.21 -16.26 -4.39
C TYR A 262 -5.73 -17.66 -4.70
N GLY A 263 -6.38 -17.86 -5.85
CA GLY A 263 -7.01 -19.11 -6.24
C GLY A 263 -8.43 -19.28 -5.68
N ARG A 264 -9.04 -20.43 -5.96
CA ARG A 264 -10.46 -20.70 -5.66
C ARG A 264 -10.77 -21.07 -4.21
N ASP A 265 -9.76 -21.31 -3.38
CA ASP A 265 -9.94 -21.85 -2.02
C ASP A 265 -9.85 -20.78 -0.93
N VAL A 266 -10.21 -19.53 -1.24
CA VAL A 266 -10.23 -18.44 -0.26
C VAL A 266 -11.32 -18.72 0.77
N ARG A 267 -10.93 -18.84 2.03
CA ARG A 267 -11.84 -19.08 3.17
C ARG A 267 -12.06 -17.84 4.01
N VAL A 268 -10.99 -17.09 4.23
CA VAL A 268 -10.98 -15.85 5.00
C VAL A 268 -10.35 -14.79 4.12
N ALA A 269 -11.00 -13.64 4.01
CA ALA A 269 -10.45 -12.45 3.38
C ALA A 269 -11.06 -11.26 4.10
N LEU A 270 -10.25 -10.52 4.86
CA LEU A 270 -10.68 -9.36 5.61
C LEU A 270 -9.58 -8.29 5.60
N GLN A 271 -9.99 -7.03 5.65
CA GLN A 271 -9.09 -5.90 5.83
C GLN A 271 -9.10 -5.51 7.31
N THR A 272 -7.93 -5.48 7.95
CA THR A 272 -7.77 -4.98 9.33
C THR A 272 -7.32 -3.52 9.30
N ASP A 273 -7.28 -2.88 10.46
CA ASP A 273 -6.66 -1.55 10.62
C ASP A 273 -5.14 -1.57 10.35
N VAL A 274 -4.54 -2.75 10.23
CA VAL A 274 -3.10 -2.96 10.02
C VAL A 274 -2.80 -3.38 8.58
N GLN A 275 -3.49 -4.39 8.06
CA GLN A 275 -3.18 -5.05 6.78
C GLN A 275 -4.36 -5.88 6.23
N GLU A 276 -4.28 -6.29 4.97
CA GLU A 276 -5.17 -7.33 4.41
C GLU A 276 -4.77 -8.71 4.96
N VAL A 277 -5.72 -9.52 5.40
CA VAL A 277 -5.51 -10.91 5.84
C VAL A 277 -6.33 -11.87 4.99
N VAL A 278 -5.65 -12.77 4.26
CA VAL A 278 -6.30 -13.78 3.41
C VAL A 278 -5.81 -15.18 3.79
N ILE A 279 -6.73 -16.11 4.07
CA ILE A 279 -6.43 -17.53 4.30
C ILE A 279 -7.04 -18.34 3.19
N THR A 280 -6.24 -19.20 2.56
CA THR A 280 -6.68 -20.17 1.55
C THR A 280 -6.37 -21.60 1.97
N GLY A 281 -7.09 -22.56 1.40
CA GLY A 281 -6.83 -23.99 1.61
C GLY A 281 -7.12 -24.49 3.04
N GLY A 282 -6.38 -25.48 3.53
CA GLY A 282 -6.62 -26.08 4.85
C GLY A 282 -7.85 -27.00 4.93
N THR A 283 -8.46 -27.29 3.78
CA THR A 283 -9.57 -28.23 3.56
C THR A 283 -9.24 -29.17 2.40
N GLU A 284 -9.87 -30.34 2.36
CA GLU A 284 -9.81 -31.26 1.22
C GLU A 284 -8.38 -31.69 0.80
N GLY A 285 -7.46 -31.80 1.76
CA GLY A 285 -6.07 -32.21 1.51
C GLY A 285 -5.19 -31.12 0.88
N ARG A 286 -5.69 -29.90 0.68
CA ARG A 286 -4.88 -28.75 0.26
C ARG A 286 -4.21 -28.10 1.48
N PRO A 287 -2.92 -27.75 1.39
CA PRO A 287 -2.22 -27.05 2.47
C PRO A 287 -2.86 -25.68 2.70
N LEU A 288 -2.79 -25.21 3.94
CA LEU A 288 -3.23 -23.86 4.29
C LEU A 288 -2.17 -22.85 3.86
N ASP A 289 -2.58 -21.76 3.23
CA ASP A 289 -1.72 -20.61 2.95
C ASP A 289 -2.32 -19.34 3.61
N LEU A 290 -1.49 -18.56 4.31
CA LEU A 290 -1.84 -17.27 4.90
C LEU A 290 -1.12 -16.16 4.14
N PHE A 291 -1.86 -15.19 3.64
CA PHE A 291 -1.35 -14.00 2.97
C PHE A 291 -1.64 -12.75 3.81
N LEU A 292 -0.64 -11.88 3.93
CA LEU A 292 -0.75 -10.55 4.56
C LEU A 292 -0.38 -9.46 3.55
N ASP A 293 -1.27 -8.52 3.24
CA ASP A 293 -1.13 -7.55 2.13
C ASP A 293 -0.77 -8.22 0.80
N GLY A 294 -1.51 -9.29 0.50
CA GLY A 294 -1.25 -10.20 -0.60
C GLY A 294 0.07 -10.92 -0.57
N ARG A 295 0.85 -10.83 0.52
CA ARG A 295 2.13 -11.53 0.64
C ARG A 295 1.96 -12.87 1.31
N LEU A 296 2.32 -13.97 0.65
CA LEU A 296 2.32 -15.27 1.32
C LEU A 296 3.25 -15.18 2.54
N ARG A 297 2.76 -15.51 3.74
CA ARG A 297 3.52 -15.50 5.00
C ARG A 297 3.68 -16.89 5.58
N VAL A 298 2.62 -17.68 5.53
CA VAL A 298 2.64 -19.08 5.95
C VAL A 298 2.22 -19.92 4.77
N SER A 299 2.99 -20.95 4.45
CA SER A 299 2.50 -22.05 3.63
C SER A 299 2.58 -23.35 4.40
N GLY A 300 1.48 -24.08 4.49
CA GLY A 300 1.39 -25.35 5.21
C GLY A 300 2.38 -26.40 4.69
N ARG A 301 2.88 -26.26 3.46
CA ARG A 301 3.92 -27.14 2.88
C ARG A 301 5.30 -26.92 3.53
N ASP A 302 5.68 -25.66 3.72
CA ASP A 302 7.04 -25.27 4.12
C ASP A 302 7.10 -24.68 5.55
N ALA A 303 5.95 -24.38 6.17
CA ALA A 303 5.84 -23.75 7.48
C ALA A 303 6.67 -24.47 8.54
N ARG A 304 6.67 -25.80 8.53
CA ARG A 304 7.49 -26.57 9.48
C ARG A 304 8.99 -26.30 9.29
N ARG A 305 9.47 -26.27 8.05
CA ARG A 305 10.89 -26.07 7.74
C ARG A 305 11.36 -24.67 8.09
N TYR A 306 10.54 -23.65 7.78
CA TYR A 306 10.82 -22.27 8.15
C TYR A 306 10.95 -22.11 9.67
N HIS A 307 9.95 -22.56 10.43
CA HIS A 307 9.92 -22.37 11.88
C HIS A 307 10.93 -23.27 12.61
N GLU A 308 11.18 -24.51 12.13
CA GLU A 308 12.25 -25.34 12.71
C GLU A 308 13.62 -24.64 12.55
N ALA A 309 13.86 -24.00 11.41
CA ALA A 309 15.10 -23.26 11.13
C ALA A 309 15.23 -21.96 11.92
N LEU A 310 14.14 -21.21 12.10
CA LEU A 310 14.15 -19.96 12.85
C LEU A 310 14.32 -20.20 14.36
N VAL A 311 13.64 -21.21 14.92
CA VAL A 311 13.53 -21.41 16.38
C VAL A 311 14.66 -22.26 16.95
N HIS A 312 14.87 -23.48 16.44
CA HIS A 312 15.70 -24.47 17.16
C HIS A 312 17.18 -24.10 17.35
N PRO A 313 17.86 -23.43 16.40
CA PRO A 313 19.23 -22.97 16.63
C PRO A 313 19.36 -21.99 17.81
N ALA A 314 18.35 -21.13 18.02
CA ALA A 314 18.33 -20.20 19.15
C ALA A 314 18.09 -20.91 20.48
N MET A 315 17.26 -21.95 20.47
CA MET A 315 16.86 -22.71 21.67
C MET A 315 17.94 -23.66 22.21
N SER A 316 19.10 -23.82 21.54
CA SER A 316 20.17 -24.71 22.04
C SER A 316 20.98 -24.14 23.22
N GLY A 317 20.60 -22.97 23.75
CA GLY A 317 21.13 -22.38 24.98
C GLY A 317 20.09 -22.40 26.09
N GLU A 318 20.23 -21.52 27.08
CA GLU A 318 19.15 -21.24 28.04
C GLU A 318 17.93 -20.69 27.29
N HIS A 319 16.73 -21.12 27.68
CA HIS A 319 15.49 -20.82 26.97
C HIS A 319 14.27 -20.82 27.89
N THR A 320 14.46 -20.42 29.15
CA THR A 320 13.40 -20.37 30.17
C THR A 320 12.32 -19.35 29.81
N ARG A 321 12.75 -18.17 29.36
CA ARG A 321 11.89 -17.06 28.93
C ARG A 321 12.17 -16.67 27.49
N VAL A 322 11.15 -16.82 26.64
CA VAL A 322 11.24 -16.55 25.20
C VAL A 322 10.35 -15.38 24.83
N LEU A 323 10.85 -14.47 24.00
CA LEU A 323 10.11 -13.38 23.38
C LEU A 323 10.02 -13.63 21.87
N ILE A 324 8.81 -13.55 21.30
CA ILE A 324 8.57 -13.60 19.85
C ILE A 324 8.06 -12.21 19.43
N LEU A 325 8.77 -11.59 18.48
CA LEU A 325 8.39 -10.33 17.86
C LEU A 325 7.78 -10.67 16.49
N GLY A 326 6.50 -10.35 16.30
CA GLY A 326 5.68 -10.88 15.20
C GLY A 326 5.18 -12.29 15.51
N GLY A 327 5.10 -13.14 14.48
CA GLY A 327 4.70 -14.54 14.63
C GLY A 327 3.28 -14.75 15.19
N GLY A 328 2.35 -13.83 14.92
CA GLY A 328 0.95 -13.92 15.34
C GLY A 328 0.17 -15.14 14.84
N ASP A 329 0.71 -15.88 13.86
CA ASP A 329 0.17 -17.17 13.40
C ASP A 329 0.39 -18.32 14.40
N GLY A 330 1.30 -18.14 15.37
CA GLY A 330 1.59 -19.08 16.45
C GLY A 330 2.52 -20.24 16.07
N LEU A 331 3.06 -20.30 14.86
CA LEU A 331 3.91 -21.41 14.41
C LEU A 331 5.31 -21.36 15.03
N ALA A 332 5.87 -20.16 15.23
CA ALA A 332 7.08 -19.99 16.03
C ALA A 332 6.85 -20.44 17.49
N ALA A 333 5.71 -20.03 18.08
CA ALA A 333 5.33 -20.41 19.44
C ALA A 333 5.19 -21.94 19.56
N ARG A 334 4.57 -22.61 18.58
CA ARG A 334 4.48 -24.08 18.50
C ARG A 334 5.85 -24.74 18.66
N GLU A 335 6.87 -24.28 17.93
CA GLU A 335 8.21 -24.88 18.00
C GLU A 335 8.91 -24.58 19.32
N VAL A 336 8.70 -23.39 19.89
CA VAL A 336 9.23 -23.01 21.21
C VAL A 336 8.66 -23.92 22.30
N LEU A 337 7.33 -24.13 22.32
CA LEU A 337 6.63 -24.92 23.34
C LEU A 337 7.02 -26.41 23.38
N ARG A 338 7.67 -26.92 22.32
CA ARG A 338 8.22 -28.28 22.29
C ARG A 338 9.41 -28.46 23.23
N HIS A 339 10.05 -27.37 23.68
CA HIS A 339 11.16 -27.43 24.61
C HIS A 339 10.64 -27.45 26.06
N PRO A 340 10.93 -28.49 26.85
CA PRO A 340 10.38 -28.64 28.21
C PRO A 340 10.92 -27.59 29.19
N GLY A 341 12.09 -26.99 28.92
CA GLY A 341 12.67 -25.92 29.74
C GLY A 341 11.99 -24.56 29.59
N VAL A 342 11.02 -24.42 28.68
CA VAL A 342 10.29 -23.16 28.48
C VAL A 342 9.22 -23.00 29.55
N HIS A 343 9.31 -21.90 30.29
CA HIS A 343 8.33 -21.52 31.32
C HIS A 343 7.46 -20.34 30.91
N ARG A 344 7.92 -19.49 29.99
CA ARG A 344 7.18 -18.32 29.52
C ARG A 344 7.51 -17.99 28.07
N VAL A 345 6.48 -17.75 27.26
CA VAL A 345 6.57 -17.28 25.88
C VAL A 345 5.74 -16.00 25.76
N ASP A 346 6.39 -14.86 25.56
CA ASP A 346 5.69 -13.60 25.27
C ASP A 346 5.67 -13.38 23.75
N VAL A 347 4.50 -13.13 23.16
CA VAL A 347 4.32 -12.85 21.72
C VAL A 347 3.83 -11.42 21.53
N VAL A 348 4.55 -10.63 20.75
CA VAL A 348 4.20 -9.24 20.43
C VAL A 348 3.78 -9.17 18.96
N GLU A 349 2.48 -9.03 18.72
CA GLU A 349 1.90 -8.97 17.38
C GLU A 349 1.18 -7.63 17.18
N VAL A 350 1.37 -6.98 16.04
CA VAL A 350 0.76 -5.68 15.74
C VAL A 350 -0.72 -5.85 15.40
N ASP A 351 -1.10 -6.95 14.75
CA ASP A 351 -2.45 -7.20 14.27
C ASP A 351 -3.22 -8.19 15.17
N PRO A 352 -4.20 -7.72 15.98
CA PRO A 352 -4.97 -8.59 16.87
C PRO A 352 -5.84 -9.60 16.09
N GLU A 353 -6.19 -9.32 14.85
CA GLU A 353 -7.02 -10.20 14.03
C GLU A 353 -6.24 -11.43 13.56
N VAL A 354 -4.93 -11.30 13.31
CA VAL A 354 -4.07 -12.45 13.01
C VAL A 354 -4.03 -13.42 14.19
N VAL A 355 -3.90 -12.90 15.42
CA VAL A 355 -3.96 -13.70 16.65
C VAL A 355 -5.33 -14.37 16.82
N ARG A 356 -6.41 -13.61 16.58
CA ARG A 356 -7.78 -14.14 16.67
C ARG A 356 -7.98 -15.30 15.71
N LEU A 357 -7.55 -15.15 14.46
CA LEU A 357 -7.60 -16.21 13.44
C LEU A 357 -6.73 -17.40 13.83
N ALA A 358 -5.51 -17.17 14.30
CA ALA A 358 -4.62 -18.24 14.71
C ALA A 358 -5.14 -19.07 15.90
N ARG A 359 -5.98 -18.46 16.74
CA ARG A 359 -6.68 -19.16 17.84
C ARG A 359 -7.99 -19.83 17.39
N ARG A 360 -8.74 -19.24 16.45
CA ARG A 360 -10.14 -19.61 16.18
C ARG A 360 -10.38 -20.29 14.82
N ASP A 361 -9.55 -20.04 13.81
CA ASP A 361 -9.67 -20.72 12.51
C ASP A 361 -9.19 -22.17 12.64
N PRO A 362 -10.04 -23.20 12.41
CA PRO A 362 -9.68 -24.58 12.76
C PRO A 362 -8.45 -25.15 12.02
N PRO A 363 -8.23 -24.90 10.72
CA PRO A 363 -6.99 -25.33 10.08
C PRO A 363 -5.76 -24.59 10.59
N LEU A 364 -5.82 -23.27 10.82
CA LEU A 364 -4.67 -22.53 11.32
C LEU A 364 -4.33 -22.91 12.77
N SER A 365 -5.33 -23.07 13.63
CA SER A 365 -5.14 -23.54 15.01
C SER A 365 -4.59 -24.97 15.06
N ARG A 366 -5.01 -25.86 14.16
CA ARG A 366 -4.39 -27.20 14.04
C ARG A 366 -2.95 -27.10 13.55
N LEU A 367 -2.67 -26.20 12.60
CA LEU A 367 -1.33 -26.03 12.04
C LEU A 367 -0.37 -25.51 13.12
N ASN A 368 -0.76 -24.55 13.94
CA ASN A 368 0.05 -24.07 15.07
C ASN A 368 -0.01 -24.99 16.30
N GLY A 369 -0.66 -26.16 16.22
CA GLY A 369 -0.71 -27.13 17.30
C GLY A 369 -1.43 -26.59 18.55
N HIS A 370 -2.39 -25.68 18.37
CA HIS A 370 -3.11 -25.02 19.45
C HIS A 370 -2.19 -24.28 20.43
N ALA A 371 -1.08 -23.71 19.94
CA ALA A 371 -0.06 -23.06 20.76
C ALA A 371 -0.64 -21.97 21.68
N TYR A 372 -1.68 -21.27 21.24
CA TYR A 372 -2.31 -20.21 22.02
C TYR A 372 -3.20 -20.69 23.16
N ASP A 373 -3.49 -21.99 23.25
CA ASP A 373 -4.23 -22.60 24.36
C ASP A 373 -3.28 -23.04 25.51
N ASP A 374 -1.95 -22.93 25.33
CA ASP A 374 -0.95 -23.21 26.37
C ASP A 374 -0.78 -21.99 27.31
N ASP A 375 -0.92 -22.22 28.62
CA ASP A 375 -0.86 -21.17 29.66
C ASP A 375 0.51 -20.45 29.73
N ARG A 376 1.56 -21.04 29.14
CA ARG A 376 2.89 -20.41 29.05
C ARG A 376 2.93 -19.29 28.02
N VAL A 377 1.95 -19.19 27.11
CA VAL A 377 1.92 -18.20 26.03
C VAL A 377 1.12 -16.97 26.46
N HIS A 378 1.77 -15.82 26.46
CA HIS A 378 1.15 -14.52 26.71
C HIS A 378 1.25 -13.64 25.49
N ILE A 379 0.13 -13.02 25.11
CA ILE A 379 0.04 -12.25 23.88
C ILE A 379 -0.12 -10.77 24.23
N MET A 380 0.66 -9.93 23.58
CA MET A 380 0.56 -8.48 23.66
C MET A 380 0.33 -7.92 22.27
N THR A 381 -0.78 -7.22 22.08
CA THR A 381 -1.06 -6.51 20.83
C THR A 381 -0.34 -5.17 20.83
N GLY A 382 0.51 -4.93 19.84
CA GLY A 382 1.18 -3.66 19.66
C GLY A 382 2.40 -3.71 18.75
N ASP A 383 2.90 -2.52 18.38
CA ASP A 383 4.12 -2.38 17.59
C ASP A 383 5.35 -2.86 18.37
N ALA A 384 6.08 -3.82 17.82
CA ALA A 384 7.27 -4.43 18.44
C ALA A 384 8.35 -3.40 18.80
N PHE A 385 8.55 -2.36 17.98
CA PHE A 385 9.50 -1.29 18.27
C PHE A 385 9.08 -0.52 19.51
N HIS A 386 7.82 -0.09 19.58
CA HIS A 386 7.29 0.65 20.72
C HIS A 386 7.32 -0.20 21.99
N TRP A 387 6.87 -1.45 21.91
CA TRP A 387 6.86 -2.37 23.04
C TRP A 387 8.26 -2.58 23.62
N LEU A 388 9.26 -2.81 22.75
CA LEU A 388 10.66 -3.00 23.18
C LEU A 388 11.22 -1.78 23.93
N ARG A 389 10.75 -0.55 23.66
CA ARG A 389 11.17 0.64 24.42
C ARG A 389 10.82 0.54 25.90
N THR A 390 9.66 -0.07 26.20
CA THR A 390 9.14 -0.26 27.56
C THR A 390 9.48 -1.62 28.17
N ALA A 391 10.03 -2.54 27.38
CA ALA A 391 10.35 -3.89 27.82
C ALA A 391 11.43 -3.88 28.93
N PRO A 392 11.31 -4.80 29.91
CA PRO A 392 12.32 -4.94 30.96
C PRO A 392 13.66 -5.36 30.37
N SER A 393 14.75 -4.92 31.02
CA SER A 393 16.11 -5.22 30.57
C SER A 393 16.55 -6.62 31.02
N ALA A 394 17.40 -7.27 30.23
CA ALA A 394 18.05 -8.55 30.56
C ALA A 394 17.10 -9.65 31.06
N THR A 395 15.90 -9.76 30.45
CA THR A 395 14.82 -10.62 30.93
C THR A 395 14.63 -11.89 30.08
N TYR A 396 15.01 -11.85 28.80
CA TYR A 396 14.74 -12.93 27.86
C TYR A 396 15.99 -13.69 27.49
N ASP A 397 15.94 -15.02 27.61
CA ASP A 397 17.03 -15.92 27.21
C ASP A 397 17.05 -16.11 25.69
N VAL A 398 15.86 -16.08 25.08
CA VAL A 398 15.73 -16.16 23.62
C VAL A 398 14.79 -15.07 23.12
N VAL A 399 15.20 -14.36 22.08
CA VAL A 399 14.33 -13.47 21.30
C VAL A 399 14.25 -14.00 19.87
N ILE A 400 13.04 -14.14 19.33
CA ILE A 400 12.78 -14.60 17.97
C ILE A 400 12.14 -13.44 17.23
N SER A 401 12.80 -12.96 16.18
CA SER A 401 12.33 -11.89 15.32
C SER A 401 11.74 -12.49 14.04
N ASP A 402 10.45 -12.80 14.10
CA ASP A 402 9.64 -13.37 13.02
C ASP A 402 8.82 -12.26 12.32
N LEU A 403 9.57 -11.32 11.75
CA LEU A 403 9.04 -10.06 11.20
C LEU A 403 8.97 -10.10 9.67
N PRO A 404 8.20 -9.19 9.03
CA PRO A 404 8.18 -9.07 7.57
C PRO A 404 9.57 -8.81 6.99
N ASP A 405 9.82 -9.31 5.77
CA ASP A 405 11.11 -9.19 5.07
C ASP A 405 11.65 -7.74 5.14
N PRO A 406 12.96 -7.55 5.41
CA PRO A 406 13.56 -6.22 5.56
C PRO A 406 13.46 -5.31 4.33
N GLY A 407 13.31 -5.89 3.13
CA GLY A 407 13.15 -5.16 1.87
C GLY A 407 11.78 -4.53 1.67
N ILE A 408 10.88 -4.62 2.67
CA ILE A 408 9.55 -4.02 2.65
C ILE A 408 9.64 -2.68 3.40
N THR A 409 9.30 -1.57 2.74
CA THR A 409 9.47 -0.22 3.32
C THR A 409 8.82 -0.07 4.71
N ALA A 410 7.67 -0.71 4.95
CA ALA A 410 6.97 -0.68 6.23
C ALA A 410 7.73 -1.41 7.36
N SER A 411 8.54 -2.42 7.05
CA SER A 411 9.30 -3.22 8.03
C SER A 411 10.72 -2.69 8.26
N THR A 412 11.26 -1.85 7.38
CA THR A 412 12.64 -1.33 7.43
C THR A 412 13.03 -0.77 8.82
N LYS A 413 12.10 -0.10 9.52
CA LYS A 413 12.33 0.42 10.89
C LYS A 413 12.65 -0.69 11.90
N LEU A 414 12.10 -1.88 11.71
CA LEU A 414 12.26 -3.07 12.56
C LEU A 414 13.58 -3.81 12.29
N TYR A 415 14.40 -3.32 11.36
CA TYR A 415 15.73 -3.84 11.07
C TYR A 415 16.82 -2.79 11.33
N SER A 416 16.49 -1.68 11.99
CA SER A 416 17.42 -0.60 12.30
C SER A 416 18.37 -0.94 13.46
N GLN A 417 19.51 -0.25 13.52
CA GLN A 417 20.47 -0.33 14.62
C GLN A 417 19.80 0.00 15.97
N GLU A 418 18.89 0.97 15.98
CA GLU A 418 18.12 1.37 17.15
C GLU A 418 17.21 0.23 17.63
N PHE A 419 16.49 -0.42 16.71
CA PHE A 419 15.67 -1.59 17.03
C PHE A 419 16.50 -2.71 17.66
N TYR A 420 17.62 -3.09 17.02
CA TYR A 420 18.49 -4.14 17.57
C TYR A 420 19.17 -3.72 18.88
N GLY A 421 19.41 -2.43 19.10
CA GLY A 421 19.88 -1.90 20.38
C GLY A 421 18.86 -2.13 21.51
N LEU A 422 17.57 -1.93 21.23
CA LEU A 422 16.48 -2.24 22.17
C LEU A 422 16.38 -3.76 22.41
N THR A 423 16.46 -4.56 21.35
CA THR A 423 16.44 -6.03 21.46
C THR A 423 17.62 -6.54 22.29
N ARG A 424 18.83 -6.02 22.07
CA ARG A 424 20.03 -6.33 22.87
C ARG A 424 19.85 -5.99 24.34
N ARG A 425 19.12 -4.92 24.67
CA ARG A 425 18.83 -4.54 26.06
C ARG A 425 17.87 -5.53 26.72
N ALA A 426 16.87 -6.02 26.00
CA ALA A 426 15.92 -7.01 26.51
C ALA A 426 16.55 -8.41 26.72
N LEU A 427 17.59 -8.74 25.96
CA LEU A 427 18.35 -10.00 26.05
C LEU A 427 19.13 -10.14 27.36
N ALA A 428 18.99 -11.30 28.00
CA ALA A 428 19.82 -11.77 29.10
C ALA A 428 21.31 -11.85 28.69
N PRO A 429 22.28 -11.89 29.64
CA PRO A 429 23.71 -11.87 29.32
C PRO A 429 24.17 -12.97 28.36
N HIS A 430 23.60 -14.17 28.45
CA HIS A 430 23.86 -15.31 27.56
C HIS A 430 22.73 -15.56 26.57
N GLY A 431 21.82 -14.59 26.44
CA GLY A 431 20.65 -14.70 25.60
C GLY A 431 20.99 -14.67 24.11
N ARG A 432 20.10 -15.27 23.32
CA ARG A 432 20.26 -15.41 21.87
C ARG A 432 19.10 -14.76 21.13
N LEU A 433 19.41 -14.15 20.00
CA LEU A 433 18.45 -13.57 19.07
C LEU A 433 18.48 -14.37 17.76
N ALA A 434 17.33 -14.82 17.27
CA ALA A 434 17.19 -15.30 15.90
C ALA A 434 16.42 -14.30 15.08
N VAL A 435 16.92 -13.98 13.88
CA VAL A 435 16.32 -12.99 12.98
C VAL A 435 16.05 -13.64 11.63
N HIS A 436 14.80 -13.54 11.15
CA HIS A 436 14.51 -13.71 9.73
C HIS A 436 15.01 -12.50 8.94
N ALA A 437 15.92 -12.72 7.98
CA ALA A 437 16.63 -11.64 7.27
C ALA A 437 16.38 -11.65 5.75
N GLY A 438 15.27 -12.25 5.31
CA GLY A 438 14.92 -12.35 3.89
C GLY A 438 15.74 -13.38 3.11
N PRO A 439 15.54 -13.49 1.77
CA PRO A 439 16.20 -14.50 0.95
C PRO A 439 17.66 -14.16 0.64
N VAL A 440 18.56 -15.13 0.83
CA VAL A 440 20.01 -14.93 0.67
C VAL A 440 20.41 -14.96 -0.80
N ALA A 441 19.86 -15.90 -1.58
CA ALA A 441 20.26 -16.09 -2.97
C ALA A 441 19.81 -14.95 -3.89
N SER A 442 18.58 -14.43 -3.69
CA SER A 442 18.02 -13.39 -4.54
C SER A 442 18.29 -11.96 -4.04
N ARG A 443 18.50 -11.77 -2.74
CA ARG A 443 18.74 -10.45 -2.13
C ARG A 443 19.92 -10.45 -1.13
N PRO A 444 21.13 -10.87 -1.56
CA PRO A 444 22.27 -10.97 -0.64
C PRO A 444 22.64 -9.64 0.02
N ARG A 445 22.52 -8.51 -0.69
CA ARG A 445 22.79 -7.18 -0.12
C ARG A 445 21.88 -6.84 1.06
N VAL A 446 20.59 -7.15 0.97
CA VAL A 446 19.62 -6.90 2.05
C VAL A 446 19.99 -7.76 3.26
N PHE A 447 20.17 -9.07 3.05
CA PHE A 447 20.55 -10.02 4.09
C PHE A 447 21.84 -9.60 4.83
N TRP A 448 22.91 -9.26 4.09
CA TRP A 448 24.19 -8.84 4.69
C TRP A 448 24.15 -7.44 5.31
N THR A 449 23.19 -6.59 4.93
CA THR A 449 22.93 -5.32 5.62
C THR A 449 22.31 -5.58 7.00
N VAL A 450 21.45 -6.60 7.14
CA VAL A 450 20.94 -7.04 8.45
C VAL A 450 22.09 -7.52 9.34
N ASP A 451 22.98 -8.37 8.82
CA ASP A 451 24.18 -8.84 9.54
C ASP A 451 25.05 -7.67 10.03
N THR A 452 25.33 -6.71 9.15
CA THR A 452 26.11 -5.51 9.48
C THR A 452 25.43 -4.66 10.55
N THR A 453 24.11 -4.55 10.49
CA THR A 453 23.33 -3.72 11.43
C THR A 453 23.28 -4.37 12.82
N LEU A 454 23.17 -5.69 12.90
CA LEU A 454 23.32 -6.45 14.16
C LEU A 454 24.70 -6.24 14.80
N HIS A 455 25.77 -6.26 13.98
CA HIS A 455 27.12 -5.95 14.45
C HIS A 455 27.24 -4.52 14.98
N ALA A 456 26.69 -3.54 14.28
CA ALA A 456 26.67 -2.15 14.73
C ALA A 456 25.84 -1.94 16.01
N ALA A 457 24.82 -2.77 16.22
CA ALA A 457 24.08 -2.83 17.47
C ALA A 457 24.85 -3.57 18.59
N GLY A 458 26.09 -4.03 18.35
CA GLY A 458 26.96 -4.68 19.33
C GLY A 458 26.63 -6.15 19.59
N LEU A 459 26.01 -6.83 18.63
CA LEU A 459 25.81 -8.28 18.64
C LEU A 459 26.86 -8.97 17.77
N ARG A 460 27.19 -10.22 18.10
CA ARG A 460 27.94 -11.11 17.21
C ARG A 460 26.99 -12.07 16.54
N THR A 461 27.25 -12.39 15.29
CA THR A 461 26.32 -13.16 14.46
C THR A 461 26.90 -14.49 13.99
N ALA A 462 25.99 -15.37 13.59
CA ALA A 462 26.22 -16.60 12.87
C ALA A 462 25.11 -16.75 11.81
N PRO A 463 25.36 -16.34 10.55
CA PRO A 463 24.38 -16.37 9.47
C PRO A 463 24.21 -17.80 8.91
N TYR A 464 22.99 -18.13 8.47
CA TYR A 464 22.68 -19.37 7.77
C TYR A 464 21.46 -19.18 6.86
N ARG A 465 21.21 -20.16 6.00
CA ARG A 465 20.02 -20.19 5.15
C ARG A 465 19.34 -21.55 5.22
N VAL A 466 18.11 -21.66 4.73
CA VAL A 466 17.46 -22.95 4.49
C VAL A 466 16.68 -22.87 3.19
N ARG A 467 16.73 -23.93 2.38
CA ARG A 467 15.96 -24.02 1.13
C ARG A 467 14.53 -24.47 1.36
N GLY A 468 13.57 -23.83 0.68
CA GLY A 468 12.18 -24.27 0.63
C GLY A 468 11.94 -25.31 -0.46
N GLN A 469 10.96 -26.20 -0.27
CA GLN A 469 10.63 -27.22 -1.29
C GLN A 469 9.61 -26.72 -2.32
N GLY A 470 8.95 -25.58 -2.07
CA GLY A 470 8.06 -24.93 -3.04
C GLY A 470 8.04 -23.42 -2.88
N SER A 471 9.14 -22.81 -2.46
CA SER A 471 9.12 -21.43 -1.97
C SER A 471 8.85 -20.42 -3.07
N GLY A 472 7.60 -20.00 -3.15
CA GLY A 472 7.24 -18.65 -3.49
C GLY A 472 6.49 -18.03 -2.35
N PHE A 473 7.21 -17.31 -1.47
CA PHE A 473 6.68 -16.07 -0.92
C PHE A 473 6.46 -15.09 -2.10
N THR A 474 5.51 -15.41 -3.00
CA THR A 474 5.18 -14.69 -4.22
C THR A 474 3.69 -14.90 -4.53
N ALA A 475 2.82 -14.40 -3.68
CA ALA A 475 2.21 -13.09 -3.94
C ALA A 475 2.83 -12.19 -2.85
N GLY A 476 2.96 -10.86 -2.88
CA GLY A 476 2.30 -9.87 -3.71
C GLY A 476 3.25 -8.75 -4.20
N PRO A 477 2.98 -7.47 -3.92
CA PRO A 477 3.41 -6.29 -4.71
C PRO A 477 4.90 -6.14 -5.03
N ASP A 478 5.79 -6.59 -4.13
CA ASP A 478 7.24 -6.35 -4.19
C ASP A 478 7.93 -7.29 -5.20
N ARG A 479 7.46 -7.25 -6.45
CA ARG A 479 8.19 -7.69 -7.62
C ARG A 479 9.39 -6.77 -7.82
N SER A 480 10.48 -7.08 -7.11
CA SER A 480 11.80 -6.55 -7.42
C SER A 480 12.23 -7.05 -8.80
N THR A 481 12.88 -6.17 -9.55
CA THR A 481 13.23 -6.23 -10.99
C THR A 481 14.26 -7.30 -11.39
N GLY A 482 14.20 -8.49 -10.81
CA GLY A 482 15.07 -9.63 -11.15
C GLY A 482 14.35 -10.72 -11.95
N PRO A 483 15.10 -11.59 -12.68
CA PRO A 483 14.51 -12.70 -13.39
C PRO A 483 13.68 -13.57 -12.45
N THR A 484 12.47 -13.88 -12.90
CA THR A 484 11.38 -14.60 -12.23
C THR A 484 11.79 -15.99 -11.75
N ARG A 485 12.38 -16.06 -10.56
CA ARG A 485 12.31 -17.26 -9.72
C ARG A 485 11.94 -16.84 -8.31
N ALA A 486 10.84 -17.39 -7.84
CA ALA A 486 10.43 -17.35 -6.46
C ALA A 486 11.63 -17.70 -5.55
N PRO A 487 11.91 -16.92 -4.48
CA PRO A 487 13.11 -17.11 -3.68
C PRO A 487 13.16 -18.53 -3.14
N GLN A 488 14.19 -19.28 -3.50
CA GLN A 488 14.35 -20.70 -3.15
C GLN A 488 14.88 -20.94 -1.73
N ASP A 489 15.18 -19.86 -1.01
CA ASP A 489 15.77 -19.89 0.33
C ASP A 489 15.24 -18.81 1.26
N TRP A 490 15.30 -19.10 2.56
CA TRP A 490 15.14 -18.14 3.65
C TRP A 490 16.48 -17.98 4.36
N GLY A 491 16.87 -16.73 4.59
CA GLY A 491 18.04 -16.36 5.38
C GLY A 491 17.66 -16.11 6.83
N PHE A 492 18.52 -16.61 7.72
CA PHE A 492 18.41 -16.42 9.16
C PHE A 492 19.76 -16.00 9.74
N ILE A 493 19.71 -15.18 10.79
CA ILE A 493 20.91 -14.77 11.52
C ILE A 493 20.69 -15.06 13.00
N LEU A 494 21.52 -15.95 13.55
CA LEU A 494 21.61 -16.15 14.99
C LEU A 494 22.59 -15.13 15.56
N ALA A 495 22.22 -14.46 16.64
CA ALA A 495 23.00 -13.39 17.24
C ALA A 495 23.07 -13.52 18.77
N ALA A 496 24.17 -13.09 19.37
CA ALA A 496 24.35 -13.08 20.82
C ALA A 496 25.24 -11.92 21.28
N ARG A 497 25.26 -11.67 22.60
CA ARG A 497 26.16 -10.69 23.21
C ARG A 497 27.57 -11.29 23.35
N GLY A 498 28.59 -10.49 23.07
CA GLY A 498 29.99 -10.87 23.32
C GLY A 498 30.58 -11.75 22.21
N GLU A 499 30.34 -13.05 22.26
CA GLU A 499 30.89 -14.04 21.31
C GLU A 499 29.87 -14.48 20.26
N SER A 500 30.35 -14.91 19.08
CA SER A 500 29.48 -15.47 18.04
C SER A 500 28.80 -16.74 18.54
N PRO A 501 27.46 -16.84 18.47
CA PRO A 501 26.75 -18.02 18.91
C PRO A 501 27.08 -19.20 17.98
N ARG A 502 27.22 -20.40 18.56
CA ARG A 502 27.46 -21.61 17.78
C ARG A 502 26.15 -22.11 17.18
N LEU A 503 26.12 -22.32 15.87
CA LEU A 503 24.99 -22.95 15.17
C LEU A 503 24.90 -24.42 15.55
N ARG A 504 24.06 -24.71 16.54
CA ARG A 504 23.84 -26.06 17.09
C ARG A 504 22.36 -26.29 17.28
N LEU A 505 21.95 -27.50 16.95
CA LEU A 505 20.69 -28.09 17.35
C LEU A 505 20.93 -28.84 18.67
N GLY A 506 19.93 -28.84 19.56
CA GLY A 506 20.04 -29.61 20.81
C GLY A 506 20.26 -31.10 20.51
N THR A 507 21.06 -31.77 21.34
CA THR A 507 21.29 -33.21 21.28
C THR A 507 21.19 -33.78 22.69
N GLY A 508 20.18 -34.58 22.99
CA GLY A 508 19.96 -35.16 24.32
C GLY A 508 18.53 -35.65 24.56
N GLU A 509 18.29 -36.27 25.72
CA GLU A 509 16.94 -36.61 26.19
C GLU A 509 16.12 -35.32 26.43
N GLY A 510 14.87 -35.31 25.98
CA GLY A 510 13.97 -34.15 26.08
C GLY A 510 14.12 -33.10 24.96
N VAL A 511 15.08 -33.25 24.04
CA VAL A 511 15.19 -32.35 22.87
C VAL A 511 14.20 -32.74 21.77
N PRO A 512 13.45 -31.79 21.18
CA PRO A 512 12.53 -32.09 20.08
C PRO A 512 13.23 -32.72 18.87
N ARG A 513 12.71 -33.84 18.38
CA ARG A 513 13.16 -34.42 17.09
C ARG A 513 12.67 -33.55 15.93
N LEU A 514 13.60 -33.06 15.13
CA LEU A 514 13.32 -32.22 13.96
C LEU A 514 13.08 -33.10 12.73
N ALA A 515 12.11 -32.74 11.89
CA ALA A 515 11.84 -33.52 10.68
C ALA A 515 12.51 -32.96 9.43
N THR A 516 12.84 -31.66 9.45
CA THR A 516 13.26 -30.95 8.23
C THR A 516 14.66 -30.38 8.29
N LEU A 517 15.29 -30.39 9.47
CA LEU A 517 16.59 -29.76 9.71
C LEU A 517 17.52 -30.70 10.47
N THR A 518 18.66 -31.00 9.88
CA THR A 518 19.75 -31.74 10.54
C THR A 518 20.94 -30.85 10.86
N GLN A 519 21.79 -31.26 11.82
CA GLN A 519 22.98 -30.49 12.19
C GLN A 519 23.97 -30.34 11.03
N SER A 520 24.13 -31.39 10.21
CA SER A 520 25.00 -31.36 9.03
C SER A 520 24.49 -30.41 7.96
N GLU A 521 23.19 -30.39 7.71
CA GLU A 521 22.56 -29.45 6.77
C GLU A 521 22.69 -28.01 7.26
N LEU A 522 22.41 -27.74 8.54
CA LEU A 522 22.54 -26.40 9.13
C LEU A 522 23.96 -25.83 8.94
N LEU A 523 24.99 -26.64 9.16
CA LEU A 523 26.38 -26.23 8.96
C LEU A 523 26.77 -26.10 7.48
N ALA A 524 26.20 -26.93 6.60
CA ALA A 524 26.39 -26.80 5.16
C ALA A 524 25.75 -25.50 4.64
N ASP A 525 24.54 -25.20 5.09
CA ASP A 525 23.82 -23.99 4.70
C ASP A 525 24.45 -22.71 5.28
N ALA A 526 25.03 -22.76 6.48
CA ALA A 526 25.83 -21.66 7.02
C ALA A 526 27.01 -21.31 6.10
N ARG A 527 27.78 -22.32 5.67
CA ARG A 527 28.88 -22.14 4.70
C ARG A 527 28.37 -21.61 3.36
N ALA A 528 27.21 -22.09 2.92
CA ALA A 528 26.63 -21.67 1.65
C ALA A 528 26.11 -20.23 1.68
N ALA A 529 25.57 -19.78 2.82
CA ALA A 529 25.22 -18.38 3.05
C ALA A 529 26.47 -17.51 3.01
N GLU A 530 27.51 -17.88 3.77
CA GLU A 530 28.78 -17.15 3.86
C GLU A 530 29.45 -16.94 2.49
N GLY A 531 29.32 -17.89 1.56
CA GLY A 531 29.78 -17.76 0.18
C GLY A 531 29.13 -16.63 -0.64
N THR A 532 28.07 -16.01 -0.12
CA THR A 532 27.39 -14.86 -0.74
C THR A 532 27.73 -13.52 -0.10
N ARG A 533 28.70 -13.48 0.84
CA ARG A 533 29.03 -12.29 1.64
C ARG A 533 29.34 -11.07 0.78
N VAL A 534 28.67 -9.96 1.09
CA VAL A 534 28.93 -8.65 0.49
C VAL A 534 29.67 -7.79 1.51
N ALA A 535 30.90 -7.38 1.18
CA ALA A 535 31.73 -6.53 2.02
C ALA A 535 31.40 -5.04 1.85
N GLY A 536 31.77 -4.22 2.84
CA GLY A 536 31.67 -2.75 2.77
C GLY A 536 30.25 -2.19 2.89
N LEU A 537 29.29 -3.01 3.31
CA LEU A 537 27.96 -2.52 3.67
C LEU A 537 28.06 -1.72 4.97
N GLY A 538 27.18 -0.73 5.15
CA GLY A 538 27.05 -0.05 6.43
C GLY A 538 25.71 -0.34 7.07
N ALA A 539 25.61 -0.05 8.36
CA ALA A 539 24.43 -0.34 9.15
C ALA A 539 23.23 0.53 8.72
N SER A 540 22.05 -0.08 8.75
CA SER A 540 20.78 0.62 8.61
C SER A 540 20.43 1.28 9.94
N THR A 541 20.06 2.56 9.91
CA THR A 541 19.59 3.33 11.07
C THR A 541 18.21 3.89 10.78
N LEU A 542 17.48 4.35 11.79
CA LEU A 542 16.19 5.01 11.55
C LEU A 542 16.30 6.23 10.63
N VAL A 543 17.42 6.95 10.70
CA VAL A 543 17.66 8.17 9.89
C VAL A 543 18.24 7.85 8.51
N HIS A 544 18.95 6.72 8.39
CA HIS A 544 19.57 6.25 7.14
C HIS A 544 19.21 4.78 6.90
N PRO A 545 17.99 4.49 6.42
CA PRO A 545 17.60 3.14 6.03
C PRO A 545 18.42 2.69 4.81
N ARG A 546 18.86 1.42 4.80
CA ARG A 546 19.77 0.88 3.76
C ARG A 546 19.28 -0.42 3.10
N TYR A 547 18.00 -0.75 3.25
CA TYR A 547 17.41 -1.99 2.73
C TYR A 547 16.84 -1.83 1.33
#